data_AF-A0A6G1GJ47-F1
#
_entry.id   AF-A0A6G1GJ47-F1
#
_cell.length_a   1.000
_cell.length_b   1.000
_cell.length_c   1.000
_cell.angle_alpha   90.00
_cell.angle_beta   90.00
_cell.angle_gamma   90.00
#
_symmetry.space_group_name_H-M   'P 1'
#
loop_
_entity.id
_entity.type
_entity.pdbx_description
1 polymer ?
#
loop_
_entity_poly.entity_id
_entity_poly.type
_entity_poly.pdbx_seq_one_letter_code
_entity_poly.pdbx_strand_id
1 'polypeptide(L)'
;MSSDPIKKTYFSYIASLNRRQLSSLSNFFHDTLSYNNKTLSLADFQTLLSEQISRTPDVQFIVRNMLCEDDGKGNGMVAARFVFSVTPVGREFMGLELRKEGEGEKGEEEEVMVEFAEHVWYWFEKGKVRRVQSLVGQAKKLEGW
;
A
#
# COMPACT_ATOMS: atom_id res chain seq x y z
N MET A 1 21.32 18.65 9.53
CA MET A 1 20.67 17.51 8.83
C MET A 1 20.05 18.07 7.57
N SER A 2 20.48 17.65 6.38
CA SER A 2 19.81 18.05 5.14
C SER A 2 18.36 17.57 5.24
N SER A 3 17.38 18.48 5.17
CA SER A 3 15.99 18.06 5.13
C SER A 3 15.72 17.57 3.72
N ASP A 4 15.35 16.31 3.59
CA ASP A 4 14.85 15.70 2.35
C ASP A 4 13.32 15.86 2.39
N PRO A 5 12.76 16.98 1.86
CA PRO A 5 11.33 17.26 1.92
C PRO A 5 10.49 16.13 1.32
N ILE A 6 10.96 15.45 0.27
CA ILE A 6 10.24 14.32 -0.33
C ILE A 6 10.16 13.16 0.65
N LYS A 7 11.28 12.77 1.26
CA LYS A 7 11.28 11.70 2.27
C LYS A 7 10.33 12.03 3.44
N LYS A 8 10.33 13.29 3.91
CA LYS A 8 9.42 13.73 4.98
C LYS A 8 7.95 13.64 4.58
N THR A 9 7.61 14.12 3.38
CA THR A 9 6.25 14.02 2.82
C THR A 9 5.84 12.56 2.67
N TYR A 10 6.71 11.70 2.14
CA TYR A 10 6.46 10.28 1.95
C TYR A 10 6.14 9.57 3.26
N PHE A 11 6.97 9.74 4.30
CA PHE A 11 6.68 9.13 5.61
C PHE A 11 5.42 9.71 6.27
N SER A 12 5.09 10.98 6.02
CA SER A 12 3.84 11.58 6.52
C SER A 12 2.62 10.98 5.83
N TYR A 13 2.72 10.70 4.53
CA TYR A 13 1.75 9.92 3.77
C TYR A 13 1.57 8.51 4.35
N ILE A 14 2.67 7.77 4.55
CA ILE A 14 2.60 6.41 5.12
C ILE A 14 1.96 6.41 6.51
N ALA A 15 2.32 7.37 7.36
CA ALA A 15 1.73 7.50 8.69
C ALA A 15 0.22 7.80 8.63
N SER A 16 -0.22 8.61 7.66
CA SER A 16 -1.65 8.86 7.42
C SER A 16 -2.38 7.59 6.96
N LEU A 17 -1.77 6.84 6.04
CA LEU A 17 -2.33 5.60 5.52
C LEU A 17 -2.49 4.52 6.61
N ASN A 18 -1.49 4.39 7.49
CA ASN A 18 -1.58 3.52 8.67
C ASN A 18 -2.66 3.95 9.68
N ARG A 19 -2.96 5.25 9.77
CA ARG A 19 -4.09 5.79 10.56
C ARG A 19 -5.45 5.75 9.84
N ARG A 20 -5.52 5.19 8.63
CA ARG A 20 -6.73 5.12 7.79
C ARG A 20 -7.31 6.49 7.41
N GLN A 21 -6.48 7.54 7.41
CA GLN A 21 -6.90 8.92 7.13
C GLN A 21 -6.88 9.23 5.63
N LEU A 22 -7.61 8.45 4.82
CA LEU A 22 -7.55 8.52 3.35
C LEU A 22 -7.94 9.90 2.79
N SER A 23 -8.82 10.65 3.45
CA SER A 23 -9.18 12.01 3.05
C SER A 23 -7.98 12.98 3.04
N SER A 24 -6.97 12.72 3.87
CA SER A 24 -5.76 13.55 3.93
C SER A 24 -4.77 13.28 2.78
N LEU A 25 -5.04 12.32 1.90
CA LEU A 25 -4.19 12.05 0.73
C LEU A 25 -4.08 13.23 -0.22
N SER A 26 -5.03 14.16 -0.21
CA SER A 26 -4.95 15.43 -0.95
C SER A 26 -3.75 16.29 -0.57
N ASN A 27 -3.17 16.08 0.61
CA ASN A 27 -1.93 16.74 1.02
C ASN A 27 -0.69 16.15 0.34
N PHE A 28 -0.75 14.90 -0.10
CA PHE A 28 0.42 14.14 -0.57
C PHE A 28 0.37 13.82 -2.07
N PHE A 29 -0.81 13.86 -2.69
CA PHE A 29 -1.04 13.49 -4.08
C PHE A 29 -1.66 14.65 -4.86
N HIS A 30 -1.37 14.71 -6.16
CA HIS A 30 -2.11 15.56 -7.09
C HIS A 30 -3.55 15.06 -7.25
N ASP A 31 -4.47 15.95 -7.63
CA ASP A 31 -5.90 15.63 -7.81
C ASP A 31 -6.15 14.58 -8.90
N THR A 32 -5.18 14.44 -9.80
CA THR A 32 -5.07 13.35 -10.76
C THR A 32 -3.67 12.77 -10.65
N LEU A 33 -3.53 11.47 -10.86
CA LEU A 33 -2.25 10.77 -10.87
C LEU A 33 -2.25 9.65 -11.91
N SER A 34 -1.06 9.20 -12.30
CA SER A 34 -0.91 7.94 -13.04
C SER A 34 -0.60 6.81 -12.07
N TYR A 35 -1.43 5.78 -12.02
CA TYR A 35 -1.20 4.55 -11.25
C TYR A 35 -1.09 3.37 -12.21
N ASN A 36 0.08 2.72 -12.27
CA ASN A 36 0.36 1.61 -13.19
C ASN A 36 -0.03 1.94 -14.65
N ASN A 37 0.38 3.12 -15.10
CA ASN A 37 0.10 3.68 -16.43
C ASN A 37 -1.37 4.00 -16.73
N LYS A 38 -2.26 3.91 -15.74
CA LYS A 38 -3.66 4.37 -15.84
C LYS A 38 -3.81 5.72 -15.15
N THR A 39 -4.49 6.65 -15.80
CA THR A 39 -4.84 7.93 -15.17
C THR A 39 -6.03 7.73 -14.23
N LEU A 40 -5.89 8.16 -12.98
CA LEU A 40 -6.90 8.10 -11.95
C LEU A 40 -7.13 9.49 -11.36
N SER A 41 -8.34 9.77 -10.89
CA SER A 41 -8.54 10.85 -9.92
C SER A 41 -7.99 10.42 -8.56
N LEU A 42 -7.72 11.40 -7.68
CA LEU A 42 -7.36 11.11 -6.30
C LEU A 42 -8.47 10.33 -5.57
N ALA A 43 -9.73 10.58 -5.90
CA ALA A 43 -10.88 9.87 -5.33
C ALA A 43 -10.90 8.38 -5.75
N ASP A 44 -10.58 8.08 -7.01
CA ASP A 44 -10.47 6.70 -7.48
C ASP A 44 -9.32 5.98 -6.75
N PHE A 45 -8.19 6.66 -6.57
CA PHE A 45 -7.06 6.10 -5.84
C PHE A 45 -7.35 5.88 -4.34
N GLN A 46 -8.09 6.79 -3.71
CA GLN A 46 -8.60 6.60 -2.34
C GLN A 46 -9.53 5.38 -2.25
N THR A 47 -10.38 5.16 -3.26
CA THR A 47 -11.26 3.99 -3.33
C THR A 47 -10.45 2.70 -3.40
N LEU A 48 -9.44 2.63 -4.28
CA LEU A 48 -8.54 1.47 -4.38
C LEU A 48 -7.87 1.13 -3.04
N LEU A 49 -7.35 2.15 -2.33
CA LEU A 49 -6.75 1.96 -1.01
C LEU A 49 -7.78 1.52 0.04
N SER A 50 -8.99 2.09 0.00
CA SER A 50 -10.07 1.71 0.90
C SER A 50 -10.51 0.26 0.71
N GLU A 51 -10.60 -0.21 -0.52
CA GLU A 51 -10.90 -1.61 -0.85
C GLU A 51 -9.80 -2.56 -0.38
N GLN A 52 -8.53 -2.17 -0.55
CA GLN A 52 -7.42 -2.96 -0.02
C GLN A 52 -7.50 -3.06 1.51
N ILE A 53 -7.73 -1.94 2.20
CA ILE A 53 -7.83 -1.88 3.67
C ILE A 53 -9.04 -2.69 4.17
N SER A 54 -10.18 -2.62 3.51
CA SER A 54 -11.36 -3.41 3.91
C SER A 54 -11.12 -4.90 3.71
N ARG A 55 -10.34 -5.28 2.70
CA ARG A 55 -9.93 -6.67 2.48
C ARG A 55 -8.87 -7.17 3.45
N THR A 56 -8.08 -6.27 4.04
CA THR A 56 -6.96 -6.57 4.96
C THR A 56 -6.99 -5.60 6.15
N PRO A 57 -7.95 -5.72 7.08
CA PRO A 57 -8.18 -4.71 8.12
C PRO A 57 -6.96 -4.42 9.00
N ASP A 58 -6.13 -5.44 9.22
CA ASP A 58 -4.90 -5.42 10.00
C ASP A 58 -3.68 -4.86 9.26
N VAL A 59 -3.81 -4.51 7.96
CA VAL A 59 -2.69 -4.09 7.12
C VAL A 59 -1.87 -2.94 7.71
N GLN A 60 -0.55 -3.11 7.76
CA GLN A 60 0.39 -2.04 8.11
C GLN A 60 1.35 -1.81 6.95
N PHE A 61 1.43 -0.56 6.50
CA PHE A 61 2.37 -0.12 5.48
C PHE A 61 3.71 0.18 6.15
N ILE A 62 4.57 -0.84 6.23
CA ILE A 62 5.90 -0.76 6.83
C ILE A 62 6.96 -0.76 5.73
N VAL A 63 7.62 0.39 5.55
CA VAL A 63 8.71 0.54 4.58
C VAL A 63 9.90 -0.31 5.04
N ARG A 64 10.21 -1.39 4.31
CA ARG A 64 11.35 -2.29 4.62
C ARG A 64 12.64 -1.84 3.96
N ASN A 65 12.56 -1.37 2.71
CA ASN A 65 13.67 -0.77 1.98
C ASN A 65 13.19 0.50 1.30
N MET A 66 14.06 1.49 1.17
CA MET A 66 13.75 2.77 0.54
C MET A 66 14.98 3.37 -0.14
N LEU A 67 14.79 3.91 -1.34
CA LEU A 67 15.66 4.91 -1.94
C LEU A 67 14.86 6.20 -2.15
N CYS A 68 15.51 7.34 -1.93
CA CYS A 68 14.93 8.66 -2.15
C CYS A 68 15.89 9.46 -3.02
N GLU A 69 15.38 9.99 -4.11
CA GLU A 69 16.02 11.04 -4.89
C GLU A 69 15.20 12.32 -4.68
N ASP A 70 15.85 13.38 -4.22
CA ASP A 70 15.22 14.67 -3.93
C ASP A 70 16.08 15.81 -4.48
N ASP A 71 15.48 16.65 -5.32
CA ASP A 71 16.13 17.84 -5.90
C ASP A 71 16.13 19.06 -4.96
N GLY A 72 15.54 18.94 -3.77
CA GLY A 72 15.37 20.00 -2.77
C GLY A 72 14.27 21.02 -3.10
N LYS A 73 13.60 20.86 -4.24
CA LYS A 73 12.53 21.73 -4.77
C LYS A 73 11.19 20.99 -4.87
N GLY A 74 11.11 19.80 -4.29
CA GLY A 74 9.91 18.98 -4.23
C GLY A 74 9.70 18.11 -5.48
N ASN A 75 10.71 17.93 -6.33
CA ASN A 75 10.66 16.94 -7.41
C ASN A 75 11.69 15.84 -7.15
N GLY A 76 11.36 14.64 -7.62
CA GLY A 76 12.19 13.49 -7.38
C GLY A 76 11.37 12.22 -7.33
N MET A 77 11.93 11.21 -6.67
CA MET A 77 11.34 9.88 -6.68
C MET A 77 11.63 9.14 -5.38
N VAL A 78 10.65 8.38 -4.92
CA VAL A 78 10.83 7.36 -3.89
C VAL A 78 10.64 5.99 -4.50
N ALA A 79 11.61 5.10 -4.31
CA ALA A 79 11.42 3.66 -4.52
C ALA A 79 11.34 3.01 -3.15
N ALA A 80 10.30 2.22 -2.89
CA ALA A 80 10.08 1.57 -1.62
C ALA A 80 9.71 0.09 -1.81
N ARG A 81 10.07 -0.71 -0.82
CA ARG A 81 9.59 -2.08 -0.68
C ARG A 81 8.76 -2.19 0.59
N PHE A 82 7.56 -2.72 0.45
CA PHE A 82 6.74 -3.19 1.57
C PHE A 82 6.83 -4.72 1.67
N VAL A 83 6.72 -5.21 2.90
CA VAL A 83 6.43 -6.62 3.17
C VAL A 83 5.21 -6.63 4.07
N PHE A 84 4.15 -7.23 3.58
CA PHE A 84 2.87 -7.33 4.26
C PHE A 84 2.74 -8.72 4.87
N SER A 85 2.30 -8.75 6.13
CA SER A 85 1.82 -9.94 6.82
C SER A 85 0.42 -9.56 7.31
N VAL A 86 -0.60 -10.12 6.69
CA VAL A 86 -2.00 -9.70 6.88
C VAL A 86 -2.91 -10.91 6.98
N THR A 87 -4.06 -10.74 7.61
CA THR A 87 -5.17 -11.69 7.65
C THR A 87 -6.28 -11.19 6.72
N PRO A 88 -6.34 -11.65 5.45
CA PRO A 88 -7.33 -11.15 4.51
C PRO A 88 -8.73 -11.71 4.83
N VAL A 89 -9.74 -10.90 4.57
CA VAL A 89 -11.15 -11.31 4.68
C VAL A 89 -11.62 -11.98 3.40
N GLY A 90 -12.50 -12.98 3.54
CA GLY A 90 -13.11 -13.71 2.44
C GLY A 90 -12.52 -15.09 2.20
N ARG A 91 -12.94 -15.74 1.11
CA ARG A 91 -12.52 -17.10 0.74
C ARG A 91 -11.25 -17.14 -0.11
N GLU A 92 -10.93 -16.05 -0.79
CA GLU A 92 -9.80 -15.94 -1.72
C GLU A 92 -9.12 -14.59 -1.60
N PHE A 93 -7.78 -14.60 -1.73
CA PHE A 93 -6.97 -13.40 -1.77
C PHE A 93 -5.81 -13.52 -2.76
N MET A 94 -5.78 -12.67 -3.79
CA MET A 94 -4.75 -12.65 -4.83
C MET A 94 -4.62 -14.00 -5.57
N GLY A 95 -5.75 -14.67 -5.82
CA GLY A 95 -5.81 -16.00 -6.44
C GLY A 95 -5.46 -17.15 -5.50
N LEU A 96 -5.19 -16.86 -4.22
CA LEU A 96 -4.94 -17.86 -3.19
C LEU A 96 -6.25 -18.21 -2.48
N GLU A 97 -6.67 -19.46 -2.57
CA GLU A 97 -7.77 -19.98 -1.76
C GLU A 97 -7.37 -19.98 -0.29
N LEU A 98 -8.05 -19.17 0.53
CA LEU A 98 -7.79 -19.07 1.96
C LEU A 98 -8.47 -20.21 2.73
N ARG A 99 -9.73 -20.53 2.38
CA ARG A 99 -10.56 -21.58 3.01
C ARG A 99 -11.03 -22.58 1.93
N LYS A 100 -11.08 -23.89 2.23
CA LYS A 100 -11.59 -24.90 1.28
C LYS A 100 -13.12 -24.98 1.34
N GLU A 101 -13.75 -25.38 0.24
CA GLU A 101 -15.17 -25.73 0.24
C GLU A 101 -15.44 -26.89 1.22
N GLY A 102 -16.31 -26.66 2.20
CA GLY A 102 -16.73 -27.69 3.17
C GLY A 102 -16.08 -27.61 4.55
N GLU A 103 -15.06 -26.78 4.75
CA GLU A 103 -14.58 -26.40 6.08
C GLU A 103 -15.61 -25.44 6.71
N GLY A 104 -16.39 -25.93 7.67
CA GLY A 104 -17.68 -25.36 8.08
C GLY A 104 -17.65 -23.92 8.61
N GLU A 105 -18.77 -23.22 8.47
CA GLU A 105 -19.05 -21.86 8.96
C GLU A 105 -19.11 -21.73 10.51
N LYS A 106 -18.61 -22.71 11.28
CA LYS A 106 -18.79 -22.75 12.74
C LYS A 106 -17.49 -23.02 13.48
N GLY A 107 -17.10 -22.04 14.29
CA GLY A 107 -16.50 -22.30 15.60
C GLY A 107 -15.29 -21.44 15.91
N GLU A 108 -14.25 -21.55 15.10
CA GLU A 108 -13.00 -20.81 15.24
C GLU A 108 -12.55 -20.52 13.82
N GLU A 109 -12.76 -19.28 13.35
CA GLU A 109 -12.21 -18.90 12.06
C GLU A 109 -10.69 -18.96 12.18
N GLU A 110 -10.07 -20.01 11.64
CA GLU A 110 -8.61 -20.05 11.56
C GLU A 110 -8.17 -18.87 10.69
N GLU A 111 -7.60 -17.86 11.33
CA GLU A 111 -7.09 -16.67 10.67
C GLU A 111 -5.90 -17.07 9.80
N VAL A 112 -6.14 -17.18 8.49
CA VAL A 112 -5.08 -17.48 7.53
C VAL A 112 -4.28 -16.21 7.29
N MET A 113 -3.12 -16.13 7.92
CA MET A 113 -2.14 -15.11 7.62
C MET A 113 -1.50 -15.38 6.26
N VAL A 114 -1.33 -14.33 5.47
CA VAL A 114 -0.62 -14.36 4.20
C VAL A 114 0.52 -13.36 4.21
N GLU A 115 1.61 -13.72 3.52
CA GLU A 115 2.74 -12.83 3.29
C GLU A 115 2.91 -12.55 1.80
N PHE A 116 3.15 -11.30 1.48
CA PHE A 116 3.58 -10.86 0.15
C PHE A 116 4.41 -9.59 0.25
N ALA A 117 5.13 -9.28 -0.83
CA ALA A 117 5.91 -8.06 -0.93
C ALA A 117 5.39 -7.19 -2.07
N GLU A 118 5.53 -5.88 -1.92
CA GLU A 118 5.27 -4.92 -2.98
C GLU A 118 6.53 -4.10 -3.21
N HIS A 119 6.91 -3.93 -4.48
CA HIS A 119 7.89 -2.91 -4.88
C HIS A 119 7.14 -1.79 -5.56
N VAL A 120 7.35 -0.57 -5.10
CA VAL A 120 6.61 0.58 -5.56
C VAL A 120 7.51 1.80 -5.75
N TRP A 121 7.26 2.53 -6.82
CA TRP A 121 7.91 3.78 -7.16
C TRP A 121 6.89 4.91 -7.18
N TYR A 122 7.26 6.03 -6.58
CA TYR A 122 6.47 7.25 -6.52
C TYR A 122 7.28 8.39 -7.13
N TRP A 123 6.75 9.05 -8.16
CA TRP A 123 7.34 10.27 -8.68
C TRP A 123 6.63 11.49 -8.12
N PHE A 124 7.43 12.44 -7.65
CA PHE A 124 6.97 13.68 -7.05
C PHE A 124 7.15 14.83 -8.04
N GLU A 125 6.14 15.69 -8.11
CA GLU A 125 6.19 16.99 -8.76
C GLU A 125 5.65 18.04 -7.80
N LYS A 126 6.39 19.12 -7.57
CA LYS A 126 5.98 20.23 -6.68
C LYS A 126 5.55 19.75 -5.29
N GLY A 127 6.25 18.77 -4.75
CA GLY A 127 6.06 18.22 -3.40
C GLY A 127 4.94 17.19 -3.26
N LYS A 128 4.25 16.82 -4.36
CA LYS A 128 3.16 15.83 -4.34
C LYS A 128 3.40 14.71 -5.34
N VAL A 129 2.89 13.53 -5.03
CA VAL A 129 2.96 12.35 -5.90
C VAL A 129 2.07 12.56 -7.13
N ARG A 130 2.66 12.42 -8.31
CA ARG A 130 1.99 12.52 -9.61
C ARG A 130 1.90 11.17 -10.34
N ARG A 131 2.82 10.25 -10.05
CA ARG A 131 2.84 8.91 -10.64
C ARG A 131 3.22 7.87 -9.59
N VAL A 132 2.59 6.71 -9.69
CA VAL A 132 2.86 5.51 -8.92
C VAL A 132 3.00 4.33 -9.88
N GLN A 133 4.08 3.57 -9.73
CA GLN A 133 4.25 2.27 -10.37
C GLN A 133 4.42 1.24 -9.26
N SER A 134 3.49 0.30 -9.16
CA SER A 134 3.47 -0.75 -8.14
C SER A 134 3.50 -2.13 -8.80
N LEU A 135 4.37 -2.99 -8.27
CA LEU A 135 4.45 -4.41 -8.58
C LEU A 135 4.28 -5.21 -7.29
N VAL A 136 3.14 -5.86 -7.16
CA VAL A 136 2.82 -6.74 -6.03
C VAL A 136 3.23 -8.17 -6.38
N GLY A 137 3.99 -8.80 -5.50
CA GLY A 137 4.38 -10.20 -5.61
C GLY A 137 3.22 -11.15 -5.28
N GLN A 138 3.42 -12.44 -5.56
CA GLN A 138 2.44 -13.46 -5.18
C GLN A 138 2.34 -13.57 -3.65
N ALA A 139 1.11 -13.81 -3.18
CA ALA A 139 0.85 -14.12 -1.79
C ALA A 139 1.09 -15.61 -1.51
N LYS A 140 1.61 -15.90 -0.32
CA LYS A 140 1.73 -17.25 0.23
C LYS A 140 1.07 -17.28 1.60
N LYS A 141 0.49 -18.42 1.99
CA LYS A 141 0.05 -18.64 3.37
C LYS A 141 1.30 -18.71 4.27
N LEU A 142 1.21 -18.15 5.46
CA LEU A 142 2.17 -18.45 6.51
C LEU A 142 1.71 -19.74 7.18
N GLU A 143 2.47 -20.82 6.99
CA GLU A 143 2.23 -22.07 7.69
C GLU A 143 2.71 -21.90 9.14
N GLY A 144 1.89 -22.37 10.09
CA GLY A 144 2.21 -22.35 11.52
C GLY A 144 3.52 -23.08 11.81
N TRP A 145 4.26 -22.58 12.79
CA TRP A 145 5.48 -23.19 13.32
C TRP A 145 5.18 -24.47 14.09
#